data_AF-A0A1I4HDG0-F1
#
_entry.id   AF-A0A1I4HDG0-F1
#
_cell.length_a   1.000
_cell.length_b   1.000
_cell.length_c   1.000
_cell.angle_alpha   90.00
_cell.angle_beta   90.00
_cell.angle_gamma   90.00
#
_symmetry.space_group_name_H-M   'P 1'
#
loop_
_entity.id
_entity.type
_entity.pdbx_description
1 polymer ?
#
loop_
_entity_poly.entity_id
_entity_poly.type
_entity_poly.pdbx_seq_one_letter_code
_entity_poly.pdbx_strand_id
1 'polypeptide(L)'
;MMLNIQVGLIELYDSTMSFIKNNTKKGWRKDNDKRVELPDYPERALEEGLVNALIHRSYLQTGAHSQVDIYDDRIVITNPGGMFDGSEVQLLDIRHVPSKLRNPILTDVFGRMRLMICLIIKHRKNVLIIL
;
A
#
# COMPACT_ATOMS: atom_id res chain seq x y z
N MET A 1 6.77 -13.02 -6.70
CA MET A 1 7.82 -12.54 -7.63
C MET A 1 8.51 -11.35 -6.95
N MET A 2 9.84 -11.40 -6.74
CA MET A 2 10.59 -10.32 -6.07
C MET A 2 10.89 -9.18 -7.05
N LEU A 3 10.49 -7.96 -6.72
CA LEU A 3 10.87 -6.74 -7.45
C LEU A 3 12.16 -6.16 -6.84
N ASN A 4 13.21 -6.00 -7.65
CA ASN A 4 14.50 -5.46 -7.23
C ASN A 4 14.54 -3.93 -7.45
N ILE A 5 14.95 -3.15 -6.44
CA ILE A 5 14.68 -1.70 -6.34
C ILE A 5 15.97 -0.89 -6.60
N GLN A 6 16.16 -0.41 -7.84
CA GLN A 6 17.21 0.56 -8.24
C GLN A 6 16.63 1.83 -8.88
N VAL A 7 15.38 2.16 -8.56
CA VAL A 7 14.58 3.14 -9.28
C VAL A 7 14.05 4.23 -8.34
N GLY A 8 13.73 5.42 -8.88
CA GLY A 8 13.17 6.53 -8.10
C GLY A 8 11.85 6.16 -7.41
N LEU A 9 11.53 6.82 -6.29
CA LEU A 9 10.37 6.45 -5.45
C LEU A 9 9.03 6.51 -6.19
N ILE A 10 8.88 7.47 -7.10
CA ILE A 10 7.69 7.63 -7.94
C ILE A 10 7.58 6.49 -8.95
N GLU A 11 8.70 6.14 -9.59
CA GLU A 11 8.72 5.03 -10.55
C GLU A 11 8.49 3.68 -9.86
N LEU A 12 8.95 3.53 -8.62
CA LEU A 12 8.61 2.37 -7.79
C LEU A 12 7.10 2.28 -7.53
N TYR A 13 6.46 3.40 -7.22
CA TYR A 13 5.01 3.46 -7.05
C TYR A 13 4.27 3.06 -8.32
N ASP A 14 4.61 3.66 -9.46
CA ASP A 14 3.98 3.40 -10.76
C ASP A 14 4.19 1.96 -11.23
N SER A 15 5.41 1.44 -11.07
CA SER A 15 5.76 0.06 -11.40
C SER A 15 5.00 -0.93 -10.52
N THR A 16 4.90 -0.67 -9.22
CA THR A 16 4.16 -1.55 -8.28
C THR A 16 2.67 -1.53 -8.57
N MET A 17 2.09 -0.35 -8.86
CA MET A 17 0.69 -0.23 -9.24
C MET A 17 0.40 -1.00 -10.55
N SER A 18 1.28 -0.88 -11.53
CA SER A 18 1.19 -1.61 -12.80
C SER A 18 1.32 -3.13 -12.58
N PHE A 19 2.24 -3.54 -11.70
CA PHE A 19 2.41 -4.93 -11.31
C PHE A 19 1.14 -5.50 -10.68
N ILE A 20 0.53 -4.80 -9.72
CA ILE A 20 -0.71 -5.25 -9.06
C ILE A 20 -1.84 -5.34 -10.09
N LYS A 21 -2.02 -4.32 -10.94
CA LYS A 21 -3.07 -4.31 -11.97
C LYS A 21 -2.92 -5.45 -12.99
N ASN A 22 -1.69 -5.88 -13.27
CA ASN A 22 -1.41 -6.97 -14.20
C ASN A 22 -1.51 -8.36 -13.56
N ASN A 23 -1.33 -8.47 -12.25
CA ASN A 23 -1.33 -9.74 -11.52
C ASN A 23 -2.61 -9.98 -10.69
N THR A 24 -3.58 -9.08 -10.76
CA THR A 24 -4.90 -9.23 -10.13
C THR A 24 -5.93 -9.70 -11.15
N LYS A 25 -6.90 -10.52 -10.73
CA LYS A 25 -8.00 -10.91 -11.61
C LYS A 25 -8.86 -9.68 -11.91
N LYS A 26 -9.43 -9.66 -13.11
CA LYS A 26 -10.36 -8.64 -13.55
C LYS A 26 -11.69 -9.30 -13.81
N GLY A 27 -12.65 -9.04 -12.92
CA GLY A 27 -14.04 -9.32 -13.20
C GLY A 27 -14.53 -8.45 -14.37
N TRP A 28 -15.64 -8.84 -14.97
CA TRP A 28 -16.34 -8.00 -15.93
C TRP A 28 -17.84 -8.16 -15.74
N ARG A 29 -18.57 -7.06 -15.91
CA ARG A 29 -20.03 -7.02 -15.89
C ARG A 29 -20.52 -6.50 -17.23
N LYS A 30 -21.53 -7.16 -17.79
CA LYS A 30 -22.25 -6.66 -18.96
C LYS A 30 -23.22 -5.59 -18.48
N ASP A 31 -23.00 -4.34 -18.88
CA ASP A 31 -24.00 -3.28 -18.80
C ASP A 31 -24.81 -3.23 -20.11
N ASN A 32 -25.85 -2.40 -20.17
CA ASN A 32 -26.84 -2.38 -21.26
C ASN A 32 -26.22 -2.42 -22.67
N ASP A 33 -25.09 -1.73 -22.88
CA ASP A 33 -24.41 -1.70 -24.19
C ASP A 33 -22.87 -1.70 -24.09
N LYS A 34 -22.32 -1.93 -22.89
CA LYS A 34 -20.87 -1.84 -22.64
C LYS A 34 -20.40 -2.93 -21.68
N ARG A 35 -19.22 -3.47 -21.96
CA ARG A 35 -18.47 -4.29 -21.00
C ARG A 35 -17.79 -3.36 -20.00
N VAL A 36 -18.15 -3.48 -18.73
CA VAL A 36 -17.50 -2.75 -17.64
C VAL A 36 -16.54 -3.70 -16.94
N GLU A 37 -15.25 -3.37 -16.96
CA GLU A 37 -14.25 -4.09 -16.16
C GLU A 37 -14.44 -3.74 -14.68
N LEU A 38 -14.44 -4.77 -13.83
CA LEU A 38 -14.52 -4.63 -12.38
C LEU A 38 -13.21 -5.17 -11.81
N PRO A 39 -12.26 -4.30 -11.43
CA PRO A 39 -11.06 -4.75 -10.74
C PRO A 39 -11.44 -5.32 -9.37
N ASP A 40 -10.75 -6.40 -8.96
CA ASP A 40 -11.01 -7.05 -7.67
C ASP A 40 -10.76 -6.11 -6.48
N TYR A 41 -9.81 -5.19 -6.63
CA TYR A 41 -9.47 -4.18 -5.63
C TYR A 41 -9.78 -2.77 -6.15
N PRO A 42 -10.41 -1.90 -5.34
CA PRO A 42 -10.55 -0.49 -5.69
C PRO A 42 -9.17 0.14 -5.85
N GLU A 43 -8.94 0.83 -6.98
CA GLU A 43 -7.66 1.49 -7.28
C GLU A 43 -7.21 2.39 -6.12
N ARG A 44 -8.11 3.22 -5.61
CA ARG A 44 -7.85 4.11 -4.47
C ARG A 44 -7.36 3.37 -3.21
N ALA A 45 -7.84 2.15 -2.95
CA ALA A 45 -7.39 1.37 -1.80
C ALA A 45 -5.95 0.87 -1.99
N LEU A 46 -5.57 0.54 -3.24
CA LEU A 46 -4.20 0.19 -3.59
C LEU A 46 -3.27 1.40 -3.47
N GLU A 47 -3.70 2.57 -3.97
CA GLU A 47 -2.94 3.82 -3.87
C GLU A 47 -2.64 4.18 -2.42
N GLU A 48 -3.67 4.21 -1.57
CA GLU A 48 -3.55 4.50 -0.14
C GLU A 48 -2.63 3.47 0.54
N GLY A 49 -2.77 2.18 0.20
CA GLY A 49 -1.96 1.13 0.81
C GLY A 49 -0.48 1.19 0.44
N LEU A 50 -0.17 1.44 -0.83
CA LEU A 50 1.20 1.58 -1.31
C LEU A 50 1.87 2.84 -0.77
N VAL A 51 1.17 3.99 -0.78
CA VAL A 51 1.71 5.24 -0.26
C VAL A 51 1.98 5.15 1.23
N ASN A 52 1.05 4.55 2.00
CA ASN A 52 1.28 4.28 3.41
C ASN A 52 2.52 3.39 3.61
N ALA A 53 2.68 2.35 2.79
CA ALA A 53 3.85 1.51 2.87
C ALA A 53 5.15 2.29 2.58
N LEU A 54 5.19 3.10 1.53
CA LEU A 54 6.40 3.88 1.19
C LEU A 54 6.73 4.94 2.26
N ILE A 55 5.73 5.65 2.79
CA ILE A 55 5.94 6.69 3.81
C ILE A 55 6.41 6.11 5.14
N HIS A 56 5.88 4.95 5.56
CA HIS A 56 6.20 4.36 6.86
C HIS A 56 7.41 3.42 6.84
N ARG A 57 7.98 3.12 5.67
CA ARG A 57 9.19 2.30 5.55
C ARG A 57 10.35 2.86 6.38
N SER A 58 11.07 1.99 7.09
CA SER A 58 12.35 2.33 7.69
C SER A 58 13.45 2.28 6.62
N TYR A 59 13.95 3.45 6.21
CA TYR A 59 15.07 3.57 5.27
C TYR A 59 16.44 3.41 5.94
N LEU A 60 16.48 3.29 7.27
CA LEU A 60 17.72 3.12 8.05
C LEU A 60 18.25 1.68 8.02
N GLN A 61 17.40 0.70 7.72
CA GLN A 61 17.82 -0.71 7.62
C GLN A 61 18.31 -1.01 6.20
N THR A 62 19.63 -0.93 6.00
CA THR A 62 20.28 -1.33 4.74
C THR A 62 20.09 -2.82 4.50
N GLY A 63 19.56 -3.19 3.32
CA GLY A 63 19.26 -4.57 2.93
C GLY A 63 17.83 -5.04 3.22
N ALA A 64 17.01 -4.21 3.87
CA ALA A 64 15.61 -4.54 4.10
C ALA A 64 14.73 -3.97 2.96
N HIS A 65 13.94 -4.84 2.33
CA HIS A 65 13.10 -4.51 1.17
C HIS A 65 11.62 -4.53 1.55
N SER A 66 10.85 -3.61 0.96
CA SER A 66 9.39 -3.69 0.99
C SER A 66 8.94 -4.80 0.05
N GLN A 67 8.02 -5.65 0.51
CA GLN A 67 7.52 -6.79 -0.24
C GLN A 67 6.02 -6.63 -0.48
N VAL A 68 5.57 -6.99 -1.69
CA VAL A 68 4.15 -7.03 -2.06
C VAL A 68 3.83 -8.46 -2.49
N ASP A 69 2.95 -9.10 -1.72
CA ASP A 69 2.46 -10.44 -1.97
C ASP A 69 0.98 -10.38 -2.39
N ILE A 70 0.66 -10.98 -3.53
CA ILE A 70 -0.71 -11.04 -4.06
C ILE A 70 -1.21 -12.47 -3.88
N TYR A 71 -2.27 -12.61 -3.09
CA TYR A 71 -2.99 -13.85 -2.88
C TYR A 71 -4.34 -13.80 -3.61
N ASP A 72 -5.02 -14.95 -3.71
CA ASP A 72 -6.32 -15.05 -4.36
C ASP A 72 -7.40 -14.18 -3.69
N ASP A 73 -7.31 -13.99 -2.36
CA ASP A 73 -8.29 -13.29 -1.55
C ASP A 73 -7.79 -11.94 -1.03
N ARG A 74 -6.49 -11.64 -1.08
CA ARG A 74 -5.90 -10.44 -0.48
C ARG A 74 -4.58 -10.00 -1.09
N ILE A 75 -4.27 -8.72 -0.92
CA ILE A 75 -2.92 -8.18 -1.16
C ILE A 75 -2.30 -7.88 0.19
N VAL A 76 -1.08 -8.36 0.41
CA VAL A 76 -0.28 -8.12 1.60
C VAL A 76 0.91 -7.25 1.22
N ILE A 77 1.04 -6.09 1.85
CA ILE A 77 2.21 -5.22 1.71
C ILE A 77 2.97 -5.25 3.03
N THR A 78 4.23 -5.69 2.99
CA THR A 78 5.09 -5.86 4.16
C THR A 78 6.25 -4.87 4.09
N ASN A 79 6.48 -4.16 5.19
CA ASN A 79 7.59 -3.24 5.32
C ASN A 79 8.57 -3.63 6.42
N PRO A 80 9.85 -3.26 6.26
CA PRO A 80 10.79 -3.27 7.36
C PRO A 80 10.58 -2.03 8.24
N GLY A 81 10.52 -2.24 9.56
CA GLY A 81 10.64 -1.18 10.55
C GLY A 81 9.64 -1.21 11.69
N GLY A 82 8.63 -2.09 11.67
CA GLY A 82 7.64 -2.19 12.74
C GLY A 82 6.93 -0.86 13.03
N MET A 83 6.19 -0.83 14.13
CA MET A 83 5.57 0.40 14.62
C MET A 83 6.61 1.45 15.03
N PHE A 84 6.24 2.72 14.82
CA PHE A 84 7.12 3.86 15.11
C PHE A 84 7.59 3.93 16.57
N ASP A 85 6.72 3.55 17.50
CA ASP A 85 6.93 3.51 18.94
C ASP A 85 7.43 2.15 19.45
N GLY A 86 7.67 1.18 18.56
CA GLY A 86 8.14 -0.16 18.92
C GLY A 86 7.10 -1.03 19.61
N SER A 87 5.84 -0.61 19.63
CA SER A 87 4.73 -1.40 20.16
C SER A 87 4.32 -2.50 19.19
N GLU A 88 3.81 -3.60 19.73
CA GLU A 88 3.36 -4.73 18.91
C GLU A 88 1.99 -4.40 18.32
N VAL A 89 1.86 -4.50 16.99
CA VAL A 89 0.60 -4.20 16.27
C VAL A 89 -0.59 -4.98 16.85
N GLN A 90 -0.35 -6.19 17.39
CA GLN A 90 -1.39 -7.02 18.02
C GLN A 90 -1.96 -6.43 19.31
N LEU A 91 -1.24 -5.54 19.98
CA LEU A 91 -1.61 -4.95 21.26
C LEU A 91 -2.30 -3.58 21.12
N LEU A 92 -2.38 -3.02 19.90
CA LEU A 92 -3.03 -1.74 19.68
C LEU A 92 -4.46 -1.87 19.22
N ASP A 93 -5.29 -0.93 19.70
CA ASP A 93 -6.56 -0.64 19.07
C ASP A 93 -6.29 0.04 17.72
N ILE A 94 -6.33 -0.78 16.66
CA ILE A 94 -6.14 -0.39 15.26
C ILE A 94 -7.04 0.80 14.87
N ARG A 95 -8.17 1.00 15.56
CA ARG A 95 -9.11 2.11 15.29
C ARG A 95 -8.66 3.44 15.87
N HIS A 96 -7.74 3.45 16.84
CA HIS A 96 -7.32 4.63 17.58
C HIS A 96 -5.80 4.87 17.57
N VAL A 97 -5.08 4.25 16.64
CA VAL A 97 -3.63 4.50 16.51
C VAL A 97 -3.40 5.91 15.94
N PRO A 98 -2.68 6.79 16.66
CA PRO A 98 -2.33 8.10 16.14
C PRO A 98 -1.35 7.95 14.98
N SER A 99 -1.64 8.60 13.87
CA SER A 99 -0.73 8.61 12.72
C SER A 99 0.48 9.48 13.00
N LYS A 100 1.58 8.83 13.41
CA LYS A 100 2.88 9.47 13.60
C LYS A 100 3.70 9.35 12.31
N LEU A 101 4.23 10.47 11.88
CA LEU A 101 5.01 10.58 10.65
C LEU A 101 6.46 10.16 10.90
N ARG A 102 6.89 9.06 10.29
CA ARG A 102 8.30 8.63 10.32
C ARG A 102 9.16 9.44 9.34
N ASN A 103 8.60 9.78 8.17
CA ASN A 103 9.29 10.47 7.08
C ASN A 103 8.48 11.72 6.64
N PRO A 104 8.68 12.90 7.26
CA PRO A 104 7.87 14.09 6.99
C PRO A 104 8.06 14.66 5.58
N ILE A 105 9.25 14.51 4.98
CA ILE A 105 9.53 14.98 3.62
C ILE A 105 8.72 14.17 2.59
N LEU A 106 8.70 12.83 2.73
CA LEU A 106 7.92 11.97 1.85
C LEU A 106 6.43 12.25 2.00
N THR A 107 5.99 12.44 3.25
CA THR A 107 4.62 12.83 3.60
C THR A 107 4.20 14.12 2.88
N ASP A 108 5.05 15.15 2.88
CA ASP A 108 4.76 16.40 2.18
C ASP A 108 4.68 16.22 0.65
N VAL A 109 5.61 15.46 0.05
CA VAL A 109 5.59 15.17 -1.39
C VAL A 109 4.32 14.43 -1.81
N PHE A 110 3.97 13.33 -1.13
CA PHE A 110 2.76 12.57 -1.43
C PHE A 110 1.47 13.32 -1.06
N GLY A 111 1.52 14.17 -0.04
CA GLY A 111 0.43 15.08 0.33
C GLY A 111 0.12 16.09 -0.78
N ARG A 112 1.16 16.68 -1.39
CA ARG A 112 1.00 17.59 -2.54
C ARG A 112 0.46 16.89 -3.79
N MET A 113 0.80 15.61 -3.96
CA MET A 113 0.24 14.76 -5.03
C MET A 113 -1.23 14.36 -4.78
N ARG A 114 -1.84 14.77 -3.65
CA ARG A 114 -3.19 14.37 -3.21
C ARG A 114 -3.38 12.86 -3.05
N LEU A 115 -2.29 12.11 -2.91
CA LEU A 115 -2.31 10.66 -2.71
C LEU A 115 -2.38 10.25 -1.23
N MET A 116 -2.38 11.24 -0.32
CA MET A 116 -2.32 10.98 1.12
C MET A 116 -3.68 11.16 1.79
N ILE A 117 -4.29 10.04 2.15
CA ILE A 117 -5.40 9.98 3.11
C ILE A 117 -4.89 9.17 4.30
N CYS A 118 -4.80 9.86 5.43
CA CYS A 118 -4.47 9.26 6.71
C CYS A 118 -5.63 8.34 7.15
N LEU A 119 -5.70 7.14 6.58
CA LEU A 119 -6.50 6.03 7.08
C LEU A 119 -5.50 4.98 7.57
N ILE A 120 -5.15 5.05 8.86
CA ILE A 120 -4.69 3.83 9.52
C ILE A 120 -5.88 2.89 9.53
N ILE A 121 -5.83 1.93 8.61
CA ILE A 121 -6.51 0.62 8.65
C ILE A 121 -8.00 0.73 9.02
N LYS A 122 -8.77 1.37 8.15
CA LYS A 122 -10.22 1.10 8.10
C LYS A 122 -10.42 0.04 7.04
N HIS A 123 -10.58 -1.21 7.49
CA HIS A 123 -11.12 -2.39 6.78
C HIS A 123 -11.81 -2.08 5.44
N ARG A 124 -11.03 -1.77 4.41
CA ARG A 124 -11.49 -1.66 3.03
C ARG A 124 -11.02 -2.96 2.40
N LYS A 125 -12.01 -3.82 2.11
CA LYS A 125 -11.91 -5.20 1.64
C LYS A 125 -10.51 -5.58 1.12
N ASN A 126 -9.88 -6.52 1.83
CA ASN A 126 -8.84 -7.42 1.32
C ASN A 126 -7.44 -6.82 1.03
N VAL A 127 -7.14 -5.58 1.42
CA VAL A 127 -5.76 -5.05 1.43
C VAL A 127 -5.25 -5.01 2.87
N LEU A 128 -4.24 -5.84 3.18
CA LEU A 128 -3.60 -5.89 4.49
C LEU A 128 -2.20 -5.28 4.39
N ILE A 129 -1.95 -4.25 5.20
CA ILE A 129 -0.64 -3.62 5.30
C ILE A 129 -0.05 -4.06 6.63
N ILE A 130 1.08 -4.76 6.58
CA ILE A 130 1.83 -5.21 7.76
C ILE A 130 3.05 -4.29 7.87
N LEU A 131 3.07 -3.48 8.93
CA LEU A 131 4.13 -2.51 9.25
C LEU A 131 5.24 -3.14 10.10
#